data_AF-A0A349BQG2-F1
#
_entry.id   AF-A0A349BQG2-F1
#
_cell.length_a   1.000
_cell.length_b   1.000
_cell.length_c   1.000
_cell.angle_alpha   90.00
_cell.angle_beta   90.00
_cell.angle_gamma   90.00
#
_symmetry.space_group_name_H-M   'P 1'
#
loop_
_entity.id
_entity.type
_entity.pdbx_description
1 polymer ?
#
loop_
_entity_poly.entity_id
_entity_poly.type
_entity_poly.pdbx_seq_one_letter_code
_entity_poly.pdbx_strand_id
1 'polypeptide(L)' 'FRFPAGLWANVVYDYVIAYQRKVMAPEHLIRSLVPLYLGKTASFVLEAENMEQEGAEAEIEKLCVEFENKKDYLVTNWK' A
#
# COMPACT_ATOMS: atom_id res chain seq x y z
N PHE A 1 -1.71 16.54 3.30
CA PHE A 1 -1.74 15.13 3.76
C PHE A 1 -0.76 14.33 2.91
N ARG A 2 -0.03 13.37 3.49
CA ARG A 2 0.93 12.51 2.78
C ARG A 2 0.82 11.08 3.31
N PHE A 3 0.90 10.10 2.41
CA PHE A 3 0.88 8.67 2.71
C PHE A 3 2.12 8.03 2.07
N PRO A 4 3.22 7.88 2.84
CA PRO A 4 4.49 7.37 2.33
C PRO A 4 4.37 5.98 1.70
N ALA A 5 5.10 5.75 0.60
CA ALA A 5 5.08 4.49 -0.14
C ALA A 5 5.44 3.28 0.73
N GLY A 6 6.49 3.38 1.55
CA GLY A 6 6.89 2.28 2.45
C GLY A 6 5.85 1.96 3.54
N LEU A 7 5.09 2.95 4.01
CA LEU A 7 3.98 2.71 4.93
C LEU A 7 2.82 2.00 4.22
N TRP A 8 2.49 2.43 3.00
CA TRP A 8 1.45 1.79 2.19
C TRP A 8 1.79 0.31 1.89
N ALA A 9 3.04 0.02 1.54
CA ALA A 9 3.48 -1.36 1.31
C ALA A 9 3.31 -2.25 2.57
N ASN A 10 3.70 -1.75 3.75
CA ASN A 10 3.48 -2.44 5.03
C ASN A 10 1.98 -2.68 5.27
N VAL A 11 1.14 -1.66 5.10
CA VAL A 11 -0.32 -1.77 5.27
C VAL A 11 -0.87 -2.88 4.38
N VAL A 12 -0.54 -2.89 3.09
CA VAL A 12 -1.02 -3.93 2.17
C VAL A 12 -0.57 -5.32 2.64
N TYR A 13 0.68 -5.48 3.07
CA TYR A 13 1.15 -6.77 3.60
C TYR A 13 0.47 -7.19 4.90
N ASP A 14 0.21 -6.27 5.83
CA ASP A 14 -0.54 -6.56 7.05
C ASP A 14 -1.96 -7.04 6.72
N TYR A 15 -2.62 -6.45 5.71
CA TYR A 15 -3.93 -6.89 5.24
C TYR A 15 -3.89 -8.27 4.58
N VAL A 16 -2.86 -8.57 3.78
CA VAL A 16 -2.66 -9.89 3.18
C VAL A 16 -2.46 -10.95 4.28
N ILE A 17 -1.62 -10.66 5.28
CA ILE A 17 -1.37 -11.55 6.42
C ILE A 17 -2.64 -11.73 7.25
N ALA A 18 -3.36 -10.66 7.56
CA ALA A 18 -4.62 -10.72 8.32
C ALA A 18 -5.69 -11.53 7.59
N TYR A 19 -5.76 -11.42 6.26
CA TYR A 19 -6.64 -12.22 5.42
C TYR A 19 -6.28 -13.71 5.48
N GLN A 20 -4.99 -14.04 5.31
CA GLN A 20 -4.48 -15.42 5.39
C GLN A 20 -4.76 -16.05 6.76
N ARG A 21 -4.55 -15.29 7.85
CA ARG A 21 -4.79 -15.73 9.24
C ARG A 21 -6.26 -15.73 9.64
N LYS A 22 -7.17 -15.26 8.78
CA LYS A 22 -8.61 -15.15 9.05
C LYS A 22 -8.91 -14.39 10.36
N VAL A 23 -8.18 -13.31 10.62
CA VAL A 23 -8.29 -12.53 11.87
C VAL A 23 -9.71 -11.96 12.06
N MET A 24 -10.43 -11.72 10.96
CA MET A 24 -11.84 -11.31 10.97
C MET A 24 -12.54 -11.73 9.67
N ALA A 25 -13.84 -11.47 9.55
CA ALA A 25 -14.58 -11.73 8.32
C ALA A 25 -13.91 -10.99 7.13
N PRO A 26 -13.63 -11.70 6.01
CA PRO A 26 -12.97 -11.11 4.84
C PRO A 26 -13.64 -9.82 4.34
N GLU A 27 -14.96 -9.77 4.39
CA GLU A 27 -15.73 -8.59 3.98
C GLU A 27 -15.45 -7.36 4.84
N HIS A 28 -15.36 -7.52 6.16
CA HIS A 28 -15.04 -6.43 7.08
C HIS A 28 -13.58 -6.00 6.94
N LEU A 29 -12.67 -6.96 6.75
CA LEU A 29 -11.27 -6.67 6.51
C LEU A 29 -11.12 -5.85 5.22
N ILE A 30 -11.63 -6.31 4.09
CA ILE A 30 -11.49 -5.59 2.82
C ILE A 30 -12.20 -4.22 2.85
N ARG A 31 -13.38 -4.12 3.49
CA ARG A 31 -14.07 -2.82 3.66
C ARG A 31 -13.26 -1.81 4.48
N SER A 32 -12.50 -2.25 5.48
CA SER A 32 -11.66 -1.35 6.27
C SER A 32 -10.44 -0.84 5.49
N LEU A 33 -9.99 -1.55 4.45
CA LEU A 33 -8.91 -1.10 3.57
C LEU A 33 -9.32 0.07 2.66
N VAL A 34 -10.60 0.16 2.32
CA VAL A 34 -11.13 1.18 1.38
C VAL A 34 -10.73 2.61 1.74
N PRO A 35 -10.97 3.13 2.97
CA PRO A 35 -10.55 4.48 3.32
C PRO A 35 -9.02 4.68 3.26
N LEU A 36 -8.22 3.66 3.54
CA LEU A 36 -6.76 3.72 3.45
C LEU A 36 -6.31 3.81 1.99
N TYR A 37 -6.92 3.02 1.10
CA TYR A 37 -6.68 3.10 -0.34
C TYR A 37 -7.03 4.48 -0.89
N LEU A 38 -8.20 5.04 -0.50
CA LEU A 38 -8.58 6.40 -0.90
C LEU A 38 -7.59 7.44 -0.40
N GLY A 39 -7.10 7.29 0.84
CA GLY A 39 -6.03 8.12 1.38
C GLY A 39 -4.74 8.03 0.55
N LYS A 40 -4.30 6.82 0.20
CA LYS A 40 -3.10 6.64 -0.63
C LYS A 40 -3.26 7.26 -2.02
N THR A 41 -4.41 7.07 -2.66
CA THR A 41 -4.73 7.67 -3.96
C THR A 41 -4.74 9.19 -3.88
N ALA A 42 -5.38 9.77 -2.85
CA ALA A 42 -5.37 11.21 -2.65
C ALA A 42 -3.95 11.76 -2.43
N SER A 43 -3.11 11.05 -1.67
CA SER A 43 -1.69 11.43 -1.51
C SER A 43 -0.95 11.45 -2.84
N PHE A 44 -1.16 10.42 -3.67
CA PHE A 44 -0.53 10.33 -5.00
C PHE A 44 -1.01 11.45 -5.91
N VAL A 45 -2.32 11.72 -5.98
CA VAL A 45 -2.87 12.82 -6.80
C VAL A 45 -2.26 14.17 -6.38
N LEU A 46 -2.12 14.42 -5.07
CA LEU A 46 -1.49 15.64 -4.55
C LEU A 46 0.03 15.68 -4.74
N GLU A 47 0.69 14.56 -5.00
CA GLU A 47 2.13 14.49 -5.33
C GLU A 47 2.33 14.71 -6.83
N ALA A 48 1.47 14.09 -7.65
CA ALA A 48 1.52 14.11 -9.10
C ALA A 48 0.91 15.38 -9.73
N GLU A 49 0.23 16.25 -8.97
CA GLU A 49 -0.49 17.43 -9.49
C GLU A 49 0.35 18.31 -10.43
N ASN A 50 1.63 18.49 -10.11
CA ASN A 50 2.57 19.32 -10.88
C ASN A 50 3.66 18.49 -11.57
N MET A 51 3.49 17.17 -11.65
CA MET A 51 4.43 16.27 -12.33
C MET A 51 4.00 16.07 -13.79
N GLU A 52 4.99 15.97 -14.67
CA GLU A 52 4.77 15.38 -15.99
C GLU A 52 4.58 13.86 -15.85
N GLN A 53 4.09 13.22 -16.91
CA GLN A 53 3.75 11.80 -16.91
C GLN A 53 4.92 10.91 -16.42
N GLU A 54 6.14 11.17 -16.89
CA GLU A 54 7.34 10.41 -16.47
C GLU A 54 7.61 10.52 -14.96
N GLY A 55 7.34 11.69 -14.37
CA GLY A 55 7.49 11.90 -12.92
C GLY A 55 6.46 11.10 -12.13
N ALA A 56 5.21 11.07 -12.59
CA ALA A 56 4.16 10.26 -11.98
C ALA A 56 4.48 8.76 -12.07
N GLU A 57 4.98 8.29 -13.22
CA GLU A 57 5.45 6.91 -13.40
C GLU A 57 6.61 6.57 -12.46
N ALA A 58 7.57 7.48 -12.28
CA ALA A 58 8.68 7.29 -11.34
C ALA A 58 8.21 7.15 -9.88
N GLU A 59 7.15 7.87 -9.46
CA GLU A 59 6.57 7.70 -8.12
C GLU A 59 5.87 6.34 -7.95
N ILE A 60 5.24 5.80 -9.01
CA ILE A 60 4.70 4.45 -9.00
C ILE A 60 5.83 3.42 -8.92
N GLU A 61 6.92 3.62 -9.65
CA GLU A 61 8.08 2.71 -9.61
C GLU A 61 8.74 2.69 -8.22
N LYS A 62 8.86 3.85 -7.55
CA LYS A 62 9.31 3.91 -6.16
C LYS A 62 8.42 3.06 -5.25
N LEU A 63 7.11 3.05 -5.47
CA LEU A 63 6.21 2.20 -4.71
C LEU A 63 6.43 0.71 -5.01
N CYS A 64 6.68 0.33 -6.27
CA CYS A 64 7.05 -1.05 -6.63
C CYS A 64 8.31 -1.49 -5.88
N VAL A 65 9.35 -0.68 -5.91
CA VAL A 65 10.60 -0.93 -5.17
C VAL A 65 10.36 -1.09 -3.67
N GLU A 66 9.47 -0.28 -3.07
CA GLU A 66 9.11 -0.44 -1.64
C GLU A 66 8.45 -1.80 -1.36
N PHE A 67 7.55 -2.27 -2.25
CA PHE A 67 7.01 -3.63 -2.12
C PHE A 67 8.12 -4.68 -2.18
N GLU A 68 9.03 -4.57 -3.15
CA GLU A 68 10.14 -5.51 -3.30
C GLU A 68 11.06 -5.56 -2.08
N ASN A 69 11.48 -4.39 -1.60
CA ASN A 69 12.32 -4.25 -0.40
C ASN A 69 11.67 -4.83 0.85
N LYS A 70 10.33 -4.91 0.87
CA LYS A 70 9.56 -5.39 2.01
C LYS A 70 9.08 -6.83 1.86
N LYS A 71 9.43 -7.54 0.77
CA LYS A 71 9.02 -8.96 0.58
C LYS A 71 9.41 -9.84 1.78
N ASP A 72 10.57 -9.60 2.37
CA ASP A 72 11.04 -10.32 3.56
C ASP A 72 10.09 -10.17 4.75
N TYR A 73 9.46 -8.99 4.91
CA TYR A 73 8.44 -8.77 5.93
C TYR A 73 7.23 -9.69 5.70
N LEU A 74 6.72 -9.76 4.47
CA LEU A 74 5.60 -10.64 4.14
C LEU A 74 5.95 -12.11 4.39
N VAL A 75 7.10 -12.57 3.87
CA VAL A 75 7.52 -13.97 3.98
C VAL A 75 7.75 -14.38 5.44
N THR A 76 8.41 -13.53 6.23
CA THR A 76 8.68 -13.80 7.64
C THR A 76 7.40 -13.90 8.46
N ASN A 77 6.39 -13.10 8.14
CA ASN A 77 5.12 -13.05 8.85
C ASN A 77 4.02 -13.93 8.23
N TRP A 78 4.32 -14.72 7.19
CA TRP A 78 3.33 -15.53 6.45
C TRP A 78 2.77 -16.72 7.23
N LYS A 79 3.49 -17.20 8.26
CA LYS A 79 3.08 -18.36 9.06
C LYS A 79 1.82 -18.11 9.87
#